data_AF-A0A1A8QFV2-F1
#
_entry.id   AF-A0A1A8QFV2-F1
#
_cell.length_a   1.000
_cell.length_b   1.000
_cell.length_c   1.000
_cell.angle_alpha   90.00
_cell.angle_beta   90.00
_cell.angle_gamma   90.00
#
_symmetry.space_group_name_H-M   'P 1'
#
loop_
_entity.id
_entity.type
_entity.pdbx_description
1 polymer ?
#
loop_
_entity_poly.entity_id
_entity_poly.type
_entity_poly.pdbx_seq_one_letter_code
_entity_poly.pdbx_strand_id
1 'polypeptide(L)'
;MARITLSCLPASWYCSVSLLSLSCATRHRLLLLLLLFITSALLLATYQGQLWGSQRRPGGRVNKYLSIAESMEATDIRNSALNYGIVVDCGSSGSRVFVYYWPPHNGNPHTLLDIRQMRDGDRKPVVKKIKPGISTLANTPTQASDYLEPLLSFAAAHVPMGKHKETPLYILCTAGMRLLPDSQQAAILDDLVNDVPLEFDFLFSRSHAEVISGKQEGVYAWIGINFVLGRFDHPDEEDATVEVTTGSENQPPISRRRTVGIMDMGGASLQIAYEVPSAITFSSTQEEEAGKSVLAEFNLGCDVEQTQHVYRVYVTTFLGFGGNMARQRYEDQLVNSTLARNRYLTAETGLREDKPHLDPCLPVEMSDVIVRDNHTLHLRGQGDWSRCREEVRPFLGLHNGTISPQGVYQAPINFSNSEFYGFSEFYYCMEDVLRMGGQYSSQKYSQAAKDYCSTKWSTLKQRLDNQLFSQQADLSRLR
;
A
#
# COMPACT_ATOMS: atom_id res chain seq x y z
N MET A 1 -37.00 -14.30 90.93
CA MET A 1 -37.98 -13.32 90.42
C MET A 1 -37.24 -12.30 89.57
N ALA A 2 -37.78 -11.96 88.40
CA ALA A 2 -37.45 -10.83 87.49
C ALA A 2 -36.01 -10.80 86.88
N ARG A 3 -35.80 -10.85 85.56
CA ARG A 3 -36.11 -9.92 84.43
C ARG A 3 -35.07 -8.80 84.21
N ILE A 4 -34.58 -8.75 82.95
CA ILE A 4 -34.38 -7.57 82.08
C ILE A 4 -33.04 -6.80 82.10
N THR A 5 -32.33 -6.98 80.97
CA THR A 5 -31.56 -6.08 80.07
C THR A 5 -30.73 -4.86 80.52
N LEU A 6 -29.61 -4.75 79.77
CA LEU A 6 -29.04 -3.59 79.03
C LEU A 6 -27.92 -2.72 79.67
N SER A 7 -26.84 -2.66 78.88
CA SER A 7 -25.90 -1.55 78.62
C SER A 7 -24.68 -1.27 79.53
N CYS A 8 -23.55 -1.20 78.82
CA CYS A 8 -22.37 -0.31 78.94
C CYS A 8 -21.39 -0.47 80.11
N LEU A 9 -20.18 -0.93 79.73
CA LEU A 9 -18.79 -0.59 80.18
C LEU A 9 -18.60 -0.15 81.65
N PRO A 10 -17.58 -0.67 82.38
CA PRO A 10 -16.27 0.02 82.31
C PRO A 10 -15.01 -0.79 82.71
N ALA A 11 -13.87 -0.11 82.51
CA ALA A 11 -12.67 -0.10 83.33
C ALA A 11 -11.86 -1.40 83.53
N SER A 12 -10.72 -1.45 82.85
CA SER A 12 -9.38 -1.74 83.40
C SER A 12 -9.30 -2.53 84.71
N TRP A 13 -8.95 -3.81 84.60
CA TRP A 13 -8.36 -4.58 85.70
C TRP A 13 -6.95 -4.98 85.30
N TYR A 14 -5.97 -4.45 86.03
CA TYR A 14 -4.64 -5.02 86.10
C TYR A 14 -4.76 -6.42 86.71
N CYS A 15 -4.29 -7.43 85.99
CA CYS A 15 -4.07 -8.76 86.53
C CYS A 15 -2.61 -9.13 86.30
N SER A 16 -1.83 -9.05 87.38
CA SER A 16 -0.49 -9.61 87.47
C SER A 16 -0.60 -11.13 87.56
N VAL A 17 -0.04 -11.85 86.60
CA VAL A 17 0.17 -13.31 86.71
C VAL A 17 1.64 -13.62 86.51
N SER A 18 2.14 -14.35 87.51
CA SER A 18 3.50 -14.84 87.69
C SER A 18 4.05 -15.61 86.50
N LEU A 19 5.35 -15.41 86.26
CA LEU A 19 6.20 -16.20 85.38
C LEU A 19 6.12 -17.69 85.76
N LEU A 20 5.40 -18.52 84.99
CA LEU A 20 5.63 -19.96 84.80
C LEU A 20 4.50 -20.60 83.94
N SER A 21 4.69 -20.62 82.63
CA SER A 21 4.19 -21.66 81.68
C SER A 21 4.43 -21.24 80.22
N LEU A 22 5.70 -21.01 79.88
CA LEU A 22 6.15 -20.49 78.58
C LEU A 22 6.51 -21.60 77.55
N SER A 23 5.86 -22.77 77.62
CA SER A 23 6.26 -23.93 76.81
C SER A 23 5.18 -24.50 75.88
N CYS A 24 3.98 -23.90 75.79
CA CYS A 24 2.95 -24.34 74.84
C CYS A 24 2.70 -23.34 73.67
N ALA A 25 3.07 -22.06 73.83
CA ALA A 25 2.83 -21.02 72.81
C ALA A 25 3.87 -20.98 71.68
N THR A 26 5.05 -21.58 71.87
CA THR A 26 6.17 -21.47 70.91
C THR A 26 5.99 -22.36 69.69
N ARG A 27 5.48 -23.59 69.83
CA ARG A 27 5.26 -24.49 68.68
C ARG A 27 4.17 -24.00 67.73
N HIS A 28 3.05 -23.50 68.25
CA HIS A 28 2.01 -22.91 67.40
C HIS A 28 2.44 -21.60 66.74
N ARG A 29 3.19 -20.73 67.43
CA ARG A 29 3.77 -19.54 66.81
C ARG A 29 4.77 -19.87 65.70
N LEU A 30 5.60 -20.90 65.90
CA LEU A 30 6.56 -21.31 64.88
C LEU A 30 5.85 -21.84 63.63
N LEU A 31 4.80 -22.65 63.80
CA LEU A 31 4.01 -23.20 62.69
C LEU A 31 3.24 -22.11 61.93
N LEU A 32 2.69 -21.11 62.64
CA LEU A 32 2.00 -19.97 62.04
C LEU A 32 2.96 -19.06 61.27
N LEU A 33 4.16 -18.82 61.83
CA LEU A 33 5.22 -18.07 61.15
C LEU A 33 5.71 -18.80 59.91
N LEU A 34 5.83 -20.13 59.95
CA LEU A 34 6.26 -20.94 58.81
C LEU A 34 5.21 -20.94 57.70
N LEU A 35 3.92 -21.03 58.05
CA LEU A 35 2.81 -20.91 57.10
C LEU A 35 2.76 -19.51 56.47
N LEU A 36 2.91 -18.45 57.26
CA LEU A 36 2.96 -17.07 56.74
C LEU A 36 4.18 -16.83 55.85
N PHE A 37 5.31 -17.48 56.14
CA PHE A 37 6.51 -17.38 55.31
C PHE A 37 6.33 -18.12 53.99
N ILE A 38 5.73 -19.31 53.99
CA ILE A 38 5.43 -20.07 52.78
C ILE A 38 4.41 -19.34 51.91
N THR A 39 3.34 -18.78 52.48
CA THR A 39 2.34 -18.02 51.70
C THR A 39 2.91 -16.72 51.15
N SER A 40 3.75 -16.02 51.93
CA SER A 40 4.51 -14.86 51.47
C SER A 40 5.47 -15.23 50.33
N ALA A 41 6.21 -16.33 50.44
CA ALA A 41 7.13 -16.80 49.40
C ALA A 41 6.39 -17.24 48.12
N LEU A 42 5.24 -17.88 48.24
CA LEU A 42 4.38 -18.22 47.10
C LEU A 42 3.79 -16.97 46.44
N LEU A 43 3.35 -15.98 47.22
CA LEU A 43 2.88 -14.70 46.71
C LEU A 43 4.02 -13.90 46.05
N LEU A 44 5.24 -13.94 46.59
CA LEU A 44 6.40 -13.35 45.95
C LEU A 44 6.79 -14.10 44.68
N ALA A 45 6.68 -15.43 44.64
CA ALA A 45 6.97 -16.22 43.46
C ALA A 45 5.93 -16.02 42.35
N THR A 46 4.64 -15.85 42.68
CA THR A 46 3.61 -15.49 41.70
C THR A 46 3.71 -14.03 41.27
N TYR A 47 4.06 -13.11 42.17
CA TYR A 47 4.30 -11.71 41.86
C TYR A 47 5.57 -11.51 41.03
N GLN A 48 6.66 -12.22 41.34
CA GLN A 48 7.84 -12.31 40.48
C GLN A 48 7.54 -13.05 39.18
N GLY A 49 6.69 -14.07 39.17
CA GLY A 49 6.21 -14.74 37.96
C GLY A 49 5.28 -13.86 37.10
N GLN A 50 4.65 -12.83 37.67
CA GLN A 50 3.90 -11.80 36.94
C GLN A 50 4.78 -10.62 36.51
N LEU A 51 5.87 -10.32 37.23
CA LEU A 51 6.87 -9.29 36.86
C LEU A 51 7.93 -9.82 35.87
N TRP A 52 8.25 -11.12 35.93
CA TRP A 52 9.07 -11.88 34.98
C TRP A 52 8.24 -12.81 34.10
N GLY A 53 6.91 -12.71 34.14
CA GLY A 53 6.06 -13.21 33.08
C GLY A 53 6.44 -12.41 31.85
N SER A 54 7.14 -13.08 30.92
CA SER A 54 7.81 -12.54 29.74
C SER A 54 7.33 -11.13 29.43
N GLN A 55 8.10 -10.12 29.86
CA GLN A 55 7.98 -8.80 29.26
C GLN A 55 8.21 -9.02 27.78
N ARG A 56 7.11 -9.13 27.01
CA ARG A 56 7.09 -9.03 25.56
C ARG A 56 7.88 -7.78 25.22
N ARG A 57 9.14 -7.95 24.82
CA ARG A 57 9.96 -6.86 24.33
C ARG A 57 9.44 -6.59 22.92
N PRO A 58 8.80 -5.45 22.63
CA PRO A 58 8.37 -5.12 21.27
C PRO A 58 9.57 -4.69 20.41
N GLY A 59 10.68 -5.43 20.49
CA GLY A 59 12.00 -5.00 20.04
C GLY A 59 12.19 -5.14 18.53
N GLY A 60 11.69 -6.22 17.92
CA GLY A 60 11.94 -6.51 16.50
C GLY A 60 11.36 -5.46 15.55
N ARG A 61 10.08 -5.12 15.74
CA ARG A 61 9.39 -4.15 14.86
C ARG A 61 9.86 -2.71 15.09
N VAL A 62 10.12 -2.32 16.33
CA VAL A 62 10.64 -0.98 16.68
C VAL A 62 12.07 -0.79 16.18
N ASN A 63 12.94 -1.80 16.33
CA ASN A 63 14.30 -1.77 15.79
C ASN A 63 14.33 -1.71 14.26
N LYS A 64 13.33 -2.30 13.57
CA LYS A 64 13.21 -2.20 12.11
C LYS A 64 12.78 -0.82 11.62
N TYR A 65 11.82 -0.18 12.29
CA TYR A 65 11.47 1.22 11.97
C TYR A 65 12.63 2.17 12.31
N LEU A 66 13.39 1.88 13.36
CA LEU A 66 14.63 2.59 13.69
C LEU A 66 15.72 2.36 12.64
N SER A 67 15.91 1.15 12.10
CA SER A 67 16.90 0.90 11.04
C SER A 67 16.51 1.52 9.69
N ILE A 68 15.22 1.59 9.38
CA ILE A 68 14.70 2.40 8.25
C ILE A 68 14.97 3.89 8.51
N ALA A 69 14.85 4.37 9.75
CA ALA A 69 15.21 5.75 10.11
C ALA A 69 16.74 5.99 10.08
N GLU A 70 17.58 5.00 10.40
CA GLU A 70 19.04 5.06 10.24
C GLU A 70 19.44 5.07 8.74
N SER A 71 18.63 4.47 7.86
CA SER A 71 18.77 4.59 6.40
C SER A 71 18.42 5.98 5.84
N MET A 72 18.22 6.98 6.72
CA MET A 72 18.01 8.38 6.31
C MET A 72 19.31 9.14 6.06
N GLU A 73 20.47 8.57 6.37
CA GLU A 73 21.77 9.19 6.06
C GLU A 73 22.06 9.25 4.56
N ALA A 74 22.90 10.20 4.16
CA ALA A 74 23.35 10.34 2.78
C ALA A 74 24.13 9.08 2.34
N THR A 75 23.95 8.66 1.09
CA THR A 75 24.68 7.51 0.56
C THR A 75 26.17 7.86 0.42
N ASP A 76 27.07 7.07 1.01
CA ASP A 76 28.52 7.30 0.89
C ASP A 76 29.04 6.89 -0.50
N ILE A 77 28.92 7.81 -1.44
CA ILE A 77 29.35 7.65 -2.84
C ILE A 77 30.86 7.38 -3.02
N ARG A 78 31.66 7.55 -1.95
CA ARG A 78 33.10 7.24 -1.96
C ARG A 78 33.39 5.77 -1.70
N ASN A 79 32.42 5.02 -1.17
CA ASN A 79 32.55 3.60 -0.93
C ASN A 79 32.44 2.83 -2.27
N SER A 80 33.59 2.43 -2.81
CA SER A 80 33.69 1.71 -4.09
C SER A 80 33.04 0.33 -4.09
N ALA A 81 32.74 -0.24 -2.91
CA ALA A 81 32.07 -1.53 -2.78
C ALA A 81 30.56 -1.45 -3.03
N LEU A 82 29.97 -0.25 -3.02
CA LEU A 82 28.56 -0.07 -3.33
C LEU A 82 28.30 -0.29 -4.83
N ASN A 83 27.14 -0.87 -5.10
CA ASN A 83 26.58 -1.01 -6.44
C ASN A 83 25.31 -0.17 -6.52
N TYR A 84 24.92 0.19 -7.74
CA TYR A 84 23.81 1.08 -8.01
C TYR A 84 22.88 0.47 -9.05
N GLY A 85 21.61 0.88 -9.05
CA GLY A 85 20.65 0.53 -10.09
C GLY A 85 19.67 1.68 -10.30
N ILE A 86 19.26 1.88 -11.54
CA ILE A 86 18.35 2.97 -11.93
C ILE A 86 17.09 2.36 -12.51
N VAL A 87 15.93 2.81 -12.02
CA VAL A 87 14.62 2.45 -12.57
C VAL A 87 13.87 3.71 -12.95
N VAL A 88 13.43 3.78 -14.20
CA VAL A 88 12.52 4.80 -14.72
C VAL A 88 11.13 4.19 -14.84
N ASP A 89 10.21 4.68 -14.02
CA ASP A 89 8.77 4.43 -14.14
C ASP A 89 8.17 5.40 -15.16
N CYS A 90 7.73 4.87 -16.30
CA CYS A 90 7.06 5.62 -17.36
C CYS A 90 5.53 5.46 -17.24
N GLY A 91 4.95 6.20 -16.31
CA GLY A 91 3.52 6.25 -16.03
C GLY A 91 2.71 7.11 -17.00
N SER A 92 1.38 6.95 -16.97
CA SER A 92 0.46 7.69 -17.85
C SER A 92 0.42 9.20 -17.59
N SER A 93 0.61 9.63 -16.33
CA SER A 93 0.57 11.05 -15.92
C SER A 93 1.94 11.72 -15.87
N GLY A 94 3.02 10.97 -16.06
CA GLY A 94 4.39 11.45 -15.94
C GLY A 94 5.39 10.31 -15.71
N SER A 95 6.66 10.59 -15.98
CA SER A 95 7.78 9.67 -15.75
C SER A 95 8.58 10.03 -14.49
N ARG A 96 9.19 9.03 -13.85
CA ARG A 96 9.92 9.19 -12.59
C ARG A 96 11.16 8.31 -12.60
N VAL A 97 12.31 8.86 -12.20
CA VAL A 97 13.53 8.06 -11.99
C VAL A 97 13.76 7.83 -10.52
N PHE A 98 14.17 6.61 -10.18
CA PHE A 98 14.57 6.20 -8.85
C PHE A 98 15.98 5.62 -8.94
N VAL A 99 16.88 6.11 -8.09
CA VAL A 99 18.23 5.54 -7.95
C VAL A 99 18.28 4.71 -6.68
N TYR A 100 18.71 3.47 -6.82
CA TYR A 100 18.92 2.52 -5.73
C TYR A 100 20.40 2.20 -5.58
N TYR A 101 20.79 1.75 -4.40
CA TYR A 101 22.12 1.24 -4.12
C TYR A 101 22.05 0.04 -3.19
N TRP A 102 23.09 -0.79 -3.20
CA TRP A 102 23.25 -1.90 -2.27
C TRP A 102 24.73 -2.18 -2.00
N PRO A 103 25.09 -2.64 -0.79
CA PRO A 103 26.43 -3.14 -0.48
C PRO A 103 26.68 -4.51 -1.14
N PRO A 104 27.91 -5.04 -1.08
CA PRO A 104 28.18 -6.42 -1.48
C PRO A 104 27.29 -7.40 -0.72
N HIS A 105 26.86 -8.46 -1.40
CA HIS A 105 26.09 -9.53 -0.78
C HIS A 105 26.93 -10.23 0.31
N ASN A 106 26.28 -10.65 1.39
CA ASN A 106 26.95 -11.21 2.57
C ASN A 106 27.39 -12.68 2.42
N GLY A 107 27.09 -13.31 1.27
CA GLY A 107 27.41 -14.72 0.97
C GLY A 107 26.39 -15.74 1.50
N ASN A 108 25.37 -15.33 2.25
CA ASN A 108 24.32 -16.22 2.73
C ASN A 108 23.24 -16.44 1.66
N PRO A 109 23.09 -17.65 1.10
CA PRO A 109 22.16 -17.93 0.00
C PRO A 109 20.69 -17.72 0.37
N HIS A 110 20.36 -17.65 1.66
CA HIS A 110 19.00 -17.41 2.12
C HIS A 110 18.64 -15.93 2.27
N THR A 111 19.59 -15.02 2.03
CA THR A 111 19.38 -13.56 2.11
C THR A 111 19.37 -12.92 0.73
N LEU A 112 18.46 -11.97 0.53
CA LEU A 112 18.39 -11.16 -0.70
C LEU A 112 19.41 -10.02 -0.63
N LEU A 113 19.60 -9.31 -1.75
CA LEU A 113 20.36 -8.06 -1.77
C LEU A 113 19.72 -7.01 -0.86
N ASP A 114 20.53 -6.28 -0.10
CA ASP A 114 20.09 -5.15 0.74
C ASP A 114 19.96 -3.88 -0.10
N ILE A 115 18.95 -3.86 -0.97
CA ILE A 115 18.64 -2.75 -1.87
C ILE A 115 17.97 -1.61 -1.09
N ARG A 116 18.53 -0.41 -1.23
CA ARG A 116 18.02 0.80 -0.56
C ARG A 116 17.89 1.94 -1.56
N GLN A 117 16.94 2.84 -1.31
CA GLN A 117 16.82 4.06 -2.09
C GLN A 117 18.01 4.97 -1.81
N MET A 118 18.70 5.42 -2.85
CA MET A 118 19.84 6.34 -2.73
C MET A 118 19.38 7.67 -2.14
N ARG A 119 20.24 8.27 -1.31
CA ARG A 119 20.03 9.61 -0.75
C ARG A 119 21.16 10.54 -1.12
N ASP A 120 20.81 11.77 -1.47
CA ASP A 120 21.75 12.85 -1.77
C ASP A 120 22.40 13.42 -0.49
N GLY A 121 23.29 14.40 -0.65
CA GLY A 121 23.97 15.08 0.46
C GLY A 121 23.03 15.80 1.43
N ASP A 122 21.81 16.15 1.00
CA ASP A 122 20.76 16.74 1.83
C ASP A 122 19.89 15.68 2.52
N ARG A 123 20.27 14.40 2.41
CA ARG A 123 19.52 13.25 2.94
C ARG A 123 18.16 13.06 2.27
N LYS A 124 17.95 13.61 1.07
CA LYS A 124 16.72 13.44 0.30
C LYS A 124 16.85 12.24 -0.63
N PRO A 125 15.76 11.48 -0.83
CA PRO A 125 15.77 10.38 -1.77
C PRO A 125 16.05 10.90 -3.19
N VAL A 126 16.97 10.24 -3.89
CA VAL A 126 17.37 10.56 -5.27
C VAL A 126 16.25 10.11 -6.21
N VAL A 127 15.25 10.98 -6.34
CA VAL A 127 14.06 10.80 -7.16
C VAL A 127 13.77 12.09 -7.90
N LYS A 128 13.52 11.99 -9.20
CA LYS A 128 13.05 13.12 -10.01
C LYS A 128 11.83 12.71 -10.82
N LYS A 129 10.89 13.64 -11.00
CA LYS A 129 9.63 13.42 -11.71
C LYS A 129 9.48 14.48 -12.80
N ILE A 130 8.96 14.09 -13.95
CA ILE A 130 8.60 14.99 -15.06
C ILE A 130 7.16 14.70 -15.53
N LYS A 131 6.57 15.66 -16.22
CA LYS A 131 5.22 15.59 -16.82
C LYS A 131 5.29 16.20 -18.23
N PRO A 132 4.42 15.82 -19.19
CA PRO A 132 3.36 14.79 -19.10
C PRO A 132 3.95 13.37 -19.14
N GLY A 133 3.13 12.31 -19.28
CA GLY A 133 3.63 10.94 -19.44
C GLY A 133 4.15 10.65 -20.85
N ILE A 134 5.06 9.67 -20.97
CA ILE A 134 5.74 9.35 -22.25
C ILE A 134 4.78 8.93 -23.37
N SER A 135 3.61 8.38 -23.03
CA SER A 135 2.60 7.97 -24.00
C SER A 135 2.03 9.14 -24.82
N THR A 136 2.26 10.38 -24.40
CA THR A 136 1.90 11.58 -25.19
C THR A 136 2.74 11.73 -26.47
N LEU A 137 3.90 11.05 -26.53
CA LEU A 137 4.80 11.04 -27.69
C LEU A 137 4.40 10.01 -28.75
N ALA A 138 3.19 9.44 -28.66
CA ALA A 138 2.65 8.46 -29.60
C ALA A 138 2.79 8.87 -31.09
N ASN A 139 2.70 10.17 -31.38
CA ASN A 139 2.81 10.72 -32.72
C ASN A 139 4.19 11.37 -33.02
N THR A 140 5.08 11.42 -32.03
CA THR A 140 6.43 11.99 -32.12
C THR A 140 7.44 11.10 -31.36
N PRO A 141 7.56 9.81 -31.73
CA PRO A 141 8.36 8.85 -30.98
C PRO A 141 9.85 9.20 -30.91
N THR A 142 10.36 9.94 -31.90
CA THR A 142 11.77 10.39 -31.98
C THR A 142 12.16 11.44 -30.94
N GLN A 143 11.26 11.81 -30.04
CA GLN A 143 11.51 12.74 -28.94
C GLN A 143 11.52 12.02 -27.59
N ALA A 144 11.49 10.69 -27.57
CA ALA A 144 11.39 9.92 -26.34
C ALA A 144 12.68 10.04 -25.51
N SER A 145 13.83 10.00 -26.18
CA SER A 145 15.15 10.18 -25.55
C SER A 145 15.30 11.60 -24.98
N ASP A 146 15.01 12.63 -25.76
CA ASP A 146 15.00 14.04 -25.31
C ASP A 146 14.08 14.25 -24.10
N TYR A 147 12.92 13.61 -24.09
CA TYR A 147 11.97 13.69 -22.98
C TYR A 147 12.52 13.04 -21.70
N LEU A 148 13.29 11.94 -21.79
CA LEU A 148 13.87 11.26 -20.63
C LEU A 148 15.24 11.80 -20.19
N GLU A 149 15.94 12.56 -21.04
CA GLU A 149 17.24 13.18 -20.73
C GLU A 149 17.28 13.84 -19.34
N PRO A 150 16.28 14.66 -18.93
CA PRO A 150 16.36 15.36 -17.65
C PRO A 150 16.34 14.42 -16.44
N LEU A 151 15.81 13.20 -16.61
CA LEU A 151 15.81 12.14 -15.60
C LEU A 151 17.13 11.37 -15.59
N LEU A 152 17.64 11.01 -16.76
CA LEU A 152 18.88 10.24 -16.90
C LEU A 152 20.10 11.07 -16.50
N SER A 153 20.17 12.33 -16.92
CA SER A 153 21.19 13.29 -16.48
C SER A 153 21.15 13.53 -14.97
N PHE A 154 19.95 13.55 -14.37
CA PHE A 154 19.81 13.63 -12.91
C PHE A 154 20.38 12.38 -12.23
N ALA A 155 20.12 11.17 -12.73
CA ALA A 155 20.68 9.95 -12.16
C ALA A 155 22.21 9.89 -12.34
N ALA A 156 22.71 10.23 -13.53
CA ALA A 156 24.15 10.28 -13.84
C ALA A 156 24.93 11.27 -12.98
N ALA A 157 24.31 12.39 -12.59
CA ALA A 157 24.91 13.36 -11.68
C ALA A 157 25.08 12.82 -10.24
N HIS A 158 24.27 11.84 -9.83
CA HIS A 158 24.33 11.27 -8.47
C HIS A 158 25.16 9.98 -8.40
N VAL A 159 25.06 9.11 -9.41
CA VAL A 159 25.85 7.86 -9.45
C VAL A 159 27.31 8.20 -9.77
N PRO A 160 28.30 7.68 -9.02
CA PRO A 160 29.71 7.92 -9.31
C PRO A 160 30.08 7.51 -10.75
N MET A 161 30.82 8.36 -11.46
CA MET A 161 31.20 8.14 -12.86
C MET A 161 31.87 6.78 -13.11
N GLY A 162 32.75 6.35 -12.18
CA GLY A 162 33.40 5.03 -12.27
C GLY A 162 32.46 3.83 -12.14
N LYS A 163 31.22 4.05 -11.70
CA LYS A 163 30.18 3.03 -11.52
C LYS A 163 29.13 3.02 -12.63
N HIS A 164 29.12 4.00 -13.55
CA HIS A 164 28.11 4.09 -14.62
C HIS A 164 28.05 2.79 -15.43
N LYS A 165 29.20 2.27 -15.87
CA LYS A 165 29.33 1.04 -16.67
C LYS A 165 28.92 -0.25 -15.96
N GLU A 166 28.73 -0.21 -14.64
CA GLU A 166 28.27 -1.35 -13.83
C GLU A 166 26.82 -1.17 -13.38
N THR A 167 26.22 0.00 -13.63
CA THR A 167 24.89 0.37 -13.13
C THR A 167 23.83 0.01 -14.16
N PRO A 168 22.97 -0.99 -13.91
CA PRO A 168 21.83 -1.27 -14.77
C PRO A 168 20.81 -0.13 -14.74
N LEU A 169 20.34 0.24 -15.93
CA LEU A 169 19.24 1.16 -16.15
C LEU A 169 18.05 0.37 -16.69
N TYR A 170 16.90 0.42 -16.01
CA TYR A 170 15.63 -0.13 -16.50
C TYR A 170 14.65 0.99 -16.79
N ILE A 171 14.04 0.99 -17.98
CA ILE A 171 12.96 1.90 -18.36
C ILE A 171 11.69 1.09 -18.56
N LEU A 172 10.79 1.16 -17.58
CA LEU A 172 9.60 0.32 -17.50
C LEU A 172 8.35 1.19 -17.69
N CYS A 173 7.67 0.99 -18.81
CA CYS A 173 6.46 1.72 -19.16
C CYS A 173 5.20 0.98 -18.71
N THR A 174 4.22 1.71 -18.18
CA THR A 174 3.01 1.10 -17.57
C THR A 174 1.74 1.38 -18.38
N ALA A 175 0.62 1.70 -17.72
CA ALA A 175 -0.72 1.71 -18.32
C ALA A 175 -0.88 2.71 -19.47
N GLY A 176 -0.16 3.84 -19.45
CA GLY A 176 -0.22 4.84 -20.51
C GLY A 176 0.24 4.29 -21.86
N MET A 177 1.35 3.55 -21.87
CA MET A 177 1.89 2.94 -23.09
C MET A 177 1.06 1.74 -23.56
N ARG A 178 0.49 0.94 -22.63
CA ARG A 178 -0.42 -0.18 -22.96
C ARG A 178 -1.69 0.23 -23.71
N LEU A 179 -2.08 1.51 -23.62
CA LEU A 179 -3.23 2.05 -24.35
C LEU A 179 -2.90 2.45 -25.79
N LEU A 180 -1.62 2.50 -26.16
CA LEU A 180 -1.20 2.82 -27.52
C LEU A 180 -1.20 1.56 -28.42
N PRO A 181 -1.38 1.72 -29.74
CA PRO A 181 -1.07 0.66 -30.70
C PRO A 181 0.37 0.15 -30.57
N ASP A 182 0.57 -1.16 -30.77
CA ASP A 182 1.89 -1.81 -30.64
C ASP A 182 2.98 -1.16 -31.49
N SER A 183 2.64 -0.64 -32.68
CA SER A 183 3.58 0.08 -33.54
C SER A 183 4.09 1.38 -32.92
N GLN A 184 3.23 2.11 -32.21
CA GLN A 184 3.63 3.34 -31.50
C GLN A 184 4.42 3.01 -30.24
N GLN A 185 4.05 1.94 -29.53
CA GLN A 185 4.83 1.45 -28.40
C GLN A 185 6.26 1.10 -28.83
N ALA A 186 6.39 0.29 -29.89
CA ALA A 186 7.68 -0.14 -30.42
C ALA A 186 8.53 1.07 -30.88
N ALA A 187 7.94 2.02 -31.61
CA ALA A 187 8.67 3.20 -32.10
C ALA A 187 9.27 4.05 -30.96
N ILE A 188 8.53 4.23 -29.86
CA ILE A 188 9.02 4.96 -28.68
C ILE A 188 10.16 4.18 -27.99
N LEU A 189 10.00 2.87 -27.81
CA LEU A 189 11.05 2.06 -27.17
C LEU A 189 12.31 1.96 -28.04
N ASP A 190 12.15 1.89 -29.36
CA ASP A 190 13.27 1.84 -30.31
C ASP A 190 14.12 3.10 -30.27
N ASP A 191 13.49 4.28 -30.18
CA ASP A 191 14.18 5.56 -29.99
C ASP A 191 15.07 5.53 -28.74
N LEU A 192 14.49 5.11 -27.60
CA LEU A 192 15.22 4.99 -26.33
C LEU A 192 16.39 3.99 -26.43
N VAL A 193 16.15 2.82 -27.00
CA VAL A 193 17.16 1.75 -27.13
C VAL A 193 18.33 2.16 -28.02
N ASN A 194 18.09 3.00 -29.02
CA ASN A 194 19.12 3.47 -29.94
C ASN A 194 19.95 4.62 -29.35
N ASP A 195 19.31 5.60 -28.71
CA ASP A 195 19.98 6.86 -28.36
C ASP A 195 20.54 6.88 -26.94
N VAL A 196 19.87 6.27 -25.96
CA VAL A 196 20.34 6.26 -24.56
C VAL A 196 21.77 5.71 -24.40
N PRO A 197 22.19 4.61 -25.08
CA PRO A 197 23.56 4.13 -25.01
C PRO A 197 24.61 5.04 -25.65
N LEU A 198 24.21 6.00 -26.50
CA LEU A 198 25.11 6.97 -27.13
C LEU A 198 25.41 8.14 -26.18
N GLU A 199 24.51 8.43 -25.25
CA GLU A 199 24.59 9.55 -24.32
C GLU A 199 25.03 9.15 -22.91
N PHE A 200 24.70 7.93 -22.47
CA PHE A 200 24.95 7.45 -21.12
C PHE A 200 25.68 6.10 -21.07
N ASP A 201 26.67 6.00 -20.19
CA ASP A 201 27.51 4.81 -19.99
C ASP A 201 26.83 3.70 -19.15
N PHE A 202 25.52 3.78 -18.87
CA PHE A 202 24.79 2.79 -18.07
C PHE A 202 24.66 1.43 -18.79
N LEU A 203 24.52 0.35 -18.02
CA LEU A 203 24.18 -0.96 -18.57
C LEU A 203 22.73 -0.94 -19.06
N PHE A 204 22.58 -0.67 -20.36
CA PHE A 204 21.29 -0.53 -21.01
C PHE A 204 21.28 -1.28 -22.35
N SER A 205 20.14 -1.91 -22.64
CA SER A 205 19.94 -2.71 -23.84
C SER A 205 18.43 -2.87 -24.09
N ARG A 206 18.05 -3.49 -25.21
CA ARG A 206 16.63 -3.72 -25.55
C ARG A 206 15.85 -4.44 -24.45
N SER A 207 16.45 -5.38 -23.72
CA SER A 207 15.78 -6.09 -22.62
C SER A 207 15.51 -5.22 -21.39
N HIS A 208 16.06 -4.01 -21.36
CA HIS A 208 15.91 -3.07 -20.26
C HIS A 208 14.88 -1.97 -20.54
N ALA A 209 14.31 -1.91 -21.75
CA ALA A 209 13.24 -1.01 -22.12
C ALA A 209 11.99 -1.82 -22.48
N GLU A 210 10.97 -1.80 -21.63
CA GLU A 210 9.80 -2.67 -21.77
C GLU A 210 8.51 -1.94 -21.41
N VAL A 211 7.43 -2.22 -22.16
CA VAL A 211 6.07 -1.95 -21.68
C VAL A 211 5.64 -3.15 -20.84
N ILE A 212 5.73 -3.01 -19.52
CA ILE A 212 5.42 -4.12 -18.61
C ILE A 212 3.91 -4.38 -18.59
N SER A 213 3.56 -5.66 -18.55
CA SER A 213 2.18 -6.09 -18.33
C SER A 213 1.69 -5.65 -16.95
N GLY A 214 0.37 -5.53 -16.79
CA GLY A 214 -0.21 -5.26 -15.47
C GLY A 214 0.12 -6.35 -14.44
N LYS A 215 0.29 -7.60 -14.91
CA LYS A 215 0.74 -8.71 -14.07
C LYS A 215 2.15 -8.49 -13.53
N GLN A 216 3.11 -8.10 -14.38
CA GLN A 216 4.47 -7.75 -13.95
C GLN A 216 4.44 -6.57 -12.97
N GLU A 217 3.72 -5.49 -13.29
CA GLU A 217 3.59 -4.31 -12.43
C GLU A 217 3.06 -4.67 -11.03
N GLY A 218 2.00 -5.49 -10.95
CA GLY A 218 1.45 -5.95 -9.68
C GLY A 218 2.38 -6.89 -8.91
N VAL A 219 3.12 -7.78 -9.59
CA VAL A 219 4.16 -8.61 -8.97
C VAL A 219 5.28 -7.73 -8.38
N TYR A 220 5.80 -6.77 -9.15
CA TYR A 220 6.89 -5.90 -8.68
C TYR A 220 6.46 -5.02 -7.52
N ALA A 221 5.24 -4.47 -7.56
CA ALA A 221 4.72 -3.69 -6.44
C ALA A 221 4.52 -4.57 -5.19
N TRP A 222 4.06 -5.81 -5.34
CA TRP A 222 3.93 -6.78 -4.24
C TRP A 222 5.31 -7.16 -3.66
N ILE A 223 6.32 -7.38 -4.52
CA ILE A 223 7.70 -7.63 -4.08
C ILE A 223 8.21 -6.41 -3.30
N GLY A 224 8.03 -5.20 -3.85
CA GLY A 224 8.54 -3.97 -3.25
C GLY A 224 8.02 -3.73 -1.83
N ILE A 225 6.70 -3.85 -1.60
CA ILE A 225 6.15 -3.65 -0.25
C ILE A 225 6.62 -4.72 0.74
N ASN A 226 6.70 -5.98 0.29
CA ASN A 226 7.11 -7.09 1.14
C ASN A 226 8.62 -7.05 1.44
N PHE A 227 9.41 -6.53 0.51
CA PHE A 227 10.83 -6.26 0.69
C PHE A 227 11.07 -5.17 1.74
N VAL A 228 10.41 -4.00 1.64
CA VAL A 228 10.62 -2.91 2.62
C VAL A 228 10.07 -3.25 4.01
N LEU A 229 9.03 -4.08 4.08
CA LEU A 229 8.53 -4.65 5.33
C LEU A 229 9.37 -5.85 5.81
N GLY A 230 10.38 -6.28 5.03
CA GLY A 230 11.21 -7.49 5.15
C GLY A 230 10.42 -8.73 5.57
N ARG A 231 9.36 -8.99 4.81
CA ARG A 231 8.62 -10.26 4.84
C ARG A 231 9.40 -11.39 4.16
N PHE A 232 10.51 -11.07 3.49
CA PHE A 232 11.45 -12.01 2.91
C PHE A 232 12.60 -12.38 3.86
N ASP A 233 12.72 -11.75 5.03
CA ASP A 233 13.70 -12.19 6.02
C ASP A 233 13.20 -13.44 6.77
N HIS A 234 14.09 -14.10 7.50
CA HIS A 234 13.72 -15.28 8.29
C HIS A 234 12.76 -14.90 9.41
N PRO A 235 11.74 -15.73 9.73
CA PRO A 235 10.79 -15.44 10.79
C PRO A 235 11.48 -15.43 12.16
N ASP A 236 11.18 -14.41 12.96
CA ASP A 236 11.45 -14.36 14.40
C ASP A 236 10.24 -14.90 15.17
N GLU A 237 10.40 -15.26 16.45
CA GLU A 237 9.33 -15.88 17.27
C GLU A 237 8.05 -15.04 17.38
N GLU A 238 8.12 -13.72 17.18
CA GLU A 238 6.99 -12.79 17.30
C GLU A 238 6.24 -12.54 15.98
N ASP A 239 6.75 -13.07 14.85
CA ASP A 239 6.16 -12.80 13.55
C ASP A 239 4.90 -13.61 13.29
N ALA A 240 3.92 -12.99 12.64
CA ALA A 240 2.82 -13.72 12.05
C ALA A 240 3.35 -14.58 10.89
N THR A 241 3.23 -15.90 10.99
CA THR A 241 3.65 -16.85 9.96
C THR A 241 2.46 -17.44 9.20
N VAL A 242 2.73 -18.01 8.04
CA VAL A 242 1.80 -18.80 7.24
C VAL A 242 2.47 -20.09 6.78
N GLU A 243 1.68 -21.16 6.69
CA GLU A 243 2.09 -22.42 6.06
C GLU A 243 1.87 -22.32 4.55
N VAL A 244 2.90 -22.68 3.78
CA VAL A 244 2.93 -22.56 2.33
C VAL A 244 3.19 -23.91 1.68
N THR A 245 2.42 -24.24 0.64
CA THR A 245 2.63 -25.42 -0.19
C THR A 245 3.25 -25.03 -1.53
N THR A 246 4.53 -25.38 -1.72
CA THR A 246 5.32 -25.00 -2.89
C THR A 246 5.20 -25.99 -4.04
N GLY A 247 3.98 -26.28 -4.53
CA GLY A 247 3.70 -26.95 -5.82
C GLY A 247 4.30 -28.35 -6.10
N SER A 248 5.23 -28.83 -5.27
CA SER A 248 5.90 -30.12 -5.35
C SER A 248 5.12 -31.08 -4.46
N GLU A 249 4.50 -32.09 -5.07
CA GLU A 249 3.60 -33.06 -4.41
C GLU A 249 4.24 -33.83 -3.24
N ASN A 250 5.56 -33.72 -3.05
CA ASN A 250 6.34 -34.47 -2.06
C ASN A 250 7.15 -33.61 -1.08
N GLN A 251 6.99 -32.28 -1.07
CA GLN A 251 7.66 -31.43 -0.08
C GLN A 251 6.74 -31.05 1.09
N PRO A 252 7.23 -31.11 2.34
CA PRO A 252 6.44 -30.66 3.49
C PRO A 252 6.13 -29.16 3.36
N PRO A 253 4.98 -28.70 3.88
CA PRO A 253 4.67 -27.28 3.95
C PRO A 253 5.79 -26.52 4.65
N ILE A 254 6.15 -25.36 4.11
CA ILE A 254 7.15 -24.47 4.73
C ILE A 254 6.43 -23.38 5.53
N SER A 255 7.00 -23.01 6.67
CA SER A 255 6.52 -21.88 7.48
C SER A 255 7.39 -20.66 7.20
N ARG A 256 6.77 -19.54 6.83
CA ARG A 256 7.47 -18.26 6.62
C ARG A 256 6.64 -17.08 7.08
N ARG A 257 7.27 -15.90 7.19
CA ARG A 257 6.59 -14.65 7.51
C ARG A 257 5.42 -14.43 6.56
N ARG A 258 4.26 -14.06 7.11
CA ARG A 258 3.09 -13.67 6.32
C ARG A 258 3.41 -12.41 5.52
N THR A 259 3.19 -12.49 4.22
CA THR A 259 3.30 -11.34 3.32
C THR A 259 2.07 -10.45 3.42
N VAL A 260 2.15 -9.25 2.86
CA VAL A 260 1.02 -8.33 2.73
C VAL A 260 0.58 -8.28 1.27
N GLY A 261 -0.71 -8.14 1.05
CA GLY A 261 -1.27 -7.84 -0.26
C GLY A 261 -1.17 -6.34 -0.57
N ILE A 262 -1.37 -6.00 -1.84
CA ILE A 262 -1.41 -4.64 -2.32
C ILE A 262 -2.67 -4.39 -3.15
N MET A 263 -3.14 -3.15 -3.10
CA MET A 263 -4.11 -2.60 -4.03
C MET A 263 -3.59 -1.25 -4.49
N ASP A 264 -3.45 -1.04 -5.79
CA ASP A 264 -2.97 0.23 -6.34
C ASP A 264 -3.98 0.74 -7.36
N MET A 265 -4.58 1.89 -7.06
CA MET A 265 -5.50 2.56 -7.99
C MET A 265 -4.78 3.75 -8.60
N GLY A 266 -4.20 3.55 -9.77
CA GLY A 266 -3.57 4.60 -10.54
C GLY A 266 -4.58 5.47 -11.29
N GLY A 267 -4.08 6.32 -12.19
CA GLY A 267 -4.94 7.13 -13.06
C GLY A 267 -5.67 6.31 -14.13
N ALA A 268 -4.99 5.31 -14.70
CA ALA A 268 -5.51 4.54 -15.84
C ALA A 268 -5.95 3.11 -15.50
N SER A 269 -5.39 2.49 -14.46
CA SER A 269 -5.66 1.10 -14.09
C SER A 269 -5.77 0.92 -12.58
N LEU A 270 -6.35 -0.21 -12.19
CA LEU A 270 -6.38 -0.72 -10.82
C LEU A 270 -5.67 -2.08 -10.80
N GLN A 271 -4.78 -2.27 -9.84
CA GLN A 271 -4.03 -3.50 -9.62
C GLN A 271 -4.35 -4.05 -8.23
N ILE A 272 -4.41 -5.37 -8.11
CA ILE A 272 -4.45 -6.06 -6.82
C ILE A 272 -3.52 -7.27 -6.91
N ALA A 273 -2.70 -7.45 -5.88
CA ALA A 273 -1.79 -8.58 -5.78
C ALA A 273 -1.66 -9.08 -4.35
N TYR A 274 -1.66 -10.40 -4.16
CA TYR A 274 -1.47 -11.03 -2.86
C TYR A 274 -0.98 -12.47 -2.99
N GLU A 275 -0.26 -12.95 -1.99
CA GLU A 275 0.20 -14.34 -1.94
C GLU A 275 -0.97 -15.31 -1.78
N VAL A 276 -0.89 -16.44 -2.48
CA VAL A 276 -1.80 -17.58 -2.31
C VAL A 276 -0.99 -18.73 -1.70
N PRO A 277 -0.96 -18.86 -0.37
CA PRO A 277 -0.03 -19.75 0.33
C PRO A 277 -0.42 -21.23 0.20
N SER A 278 -1.71 -21.52 0.09
CA SER A 278 -2.23 -22.89 0.02
C SER A 278 -2.43 -23.37 -1.42
N ALA A 279 -2.57 -24.69 -1.60
CA ALA A 279 -2.96 -25.27 -2.87
C ALA A 279 -4.35 -24.76 -3.28
N ILE A 280 -4.52 -24.44 -4.56
CA ILE A 280 -5.79 -23.98 -5.11
C ILE A 280 -6.51 -25.19 -5.69
N THR A 281 -7.73 -25.43 -5.23
CA THR A 281 -8.63 -26.41 -5.84
C THR A 281 -9.53 -25.67 -6.83
N PHE A 282 -9.37 -25.94 -8.11
CA PHE A 282 -10.25 -25.41 -9.16
C PHE A 282 -11.47 -26.32 -9.34
N SER A 283 -12.64 -25.74 -9.55
CA SER A 283 -13.89 -26.49 -9.74
C SER A 283 -14.05 -27.02 -11.17
N SER A 284 -13.32 -26.46 -12.14
CA SER A 284 -13.35 -26.85 -13.55
C SER A 284 -12.03 -26.52 -14.26
N THR A 285 -11.79 -27.12 -15.42
CA THR A 285 -10.63 -26.81 -16.27
C THR A 285 -10.63 -25.37 -16.78
N GLN A 286 -11.80 -24.81 -17.05
CA GLN A 286 -11.95 -23.41 -17.48
C GLN A 286 -11.53 -22.43 -16.36
N GLU A 287 -11.90 -22.74 -15.11
CA GLU A 287 -11.48 -21.96 -13.96
C GLU A 287 -9.97 -22.08 -13.70
N GLU A 288 -9.39 -23.25 -13.95
CA GLU A 288 -7.95 -23.47 -13.85
C GLU A 288 -7.16 -22.65 -14.90
N GLU A 289 -7.59 -22.63 -16.15
CA GLU A 289 -6.97 -21.81 -17.21
C GLU A 289 -7.07 -20.31 -16.88
N ALA A 290 -8.25 -19.87 -16.42
CA ALA A 290 -8.45 -18.50 -15.96
C ALA A 290 -7.54 -18.17 -14.76
N GLY A 291 -7.43 -19.08 -13.79
CA GLY A 291 -6.57 -18.96 -12.62
C GLY A 291 -5.09 -18.88 -12.98
N LYS A 292 -4.60 -19.76 -13.86
CA LYS A 292 -3.20 -19.76 -14.33
C LYS A 292 -2.80 -18.43 -14.96
N SER A 293 -3.72 -17.77 -15.68
CA SER A 293 -3.44 -16.47 -16.30
C SER A 293 -3.12 -15.37 -15.26
N VAL A 294 -3.77 -15.41 -14.09
CA VAL A 294 -3.67 -14.41 -13.01
C VAL A 294 -2.77 -14.85 -11.85
N LEU A 295 -2.15 -16.03 -11.92
CA LEU A 295 -1.18 -16.50 -10.92
C LEU A 295 0.23 -16.33 -11.46
N ALA A 296 1.11 -15.72 -10.68
CA ALA A 296 2.54 -15.63 -10.93
C ALA A 296 3.27 -16.54 -9.94
N GLU A 297 4.11 -17.42 -10.46
CA GLU A 297 5.02 -18.24 -9.66
C GLU A 297 6.45 -17.84 -10.00
N PHE A 298 7.23 -17.49 -8.98
CA PHE A 298 8.61 -17.04 -9.13
C PHE A 298 9.45 -17.34 -7.89
N ASN A 299 10.76 -17.45 -8.07
CA ASN A 299 11.73 -17.59 -7.00
C ASN A 299 12.54 -16.30 -6.88
N LEU A 300 12.54 -15.67 -5.69
CA LEU A 300 13.38 -14.49 -5.42
C LEU A 300 14.82 -14.87 -5.01
N GLY A 301 15.04 -16.12 -4.62
CA GLY A 301 16.35 -16.63 -4.22
C GLY A 301 17.30 -16.79 -5.43
N CYS A 302 18.59 -16.84 -5.13
CA CYS A 302 19.63 -17.10 -6.14
C CYS A 302 19.79 -18.60 -6.46
N ASP A 303 19.25 -19.48 -5.62
CA ASP A 303 19.32 -20.93 -5.77
C ASP A 303 17.97 -21.48 -6.23
N VAL A 304 17.95 -22.05 -7.43
CA VAL A 304 16.73 -22.60 -8.07
C VAL A 304 16.21 -23.86 -7.38
N GLU A 305 17.05 -24.56 -6.60
CA GLU A 305 16.65 -25.76 -5.87
C GLU A 305 16.02 -25.42 -4.51
N GLN A 306 16.19 -24.20 -4.01
CA GLN A 306 15.61 -23.75 -2.74
C GLN A 306 14.21 -23.18 -2.90
N THR A 307 13.29 -23.61 -2.02
CA THR A 307 11.88 -23.23 -2.08
C THR A 307 11.47 -22.12 -1.10
N GLN A 308 12.37 -21.70 -0.20
CA GLN A 308 12.09 -20.69 0.82
C GLN A 308 11.54 -19.38 0.24
N HIS A 309 12.06 -18.99 -0.93
CA HIS A 309 11.72 -17.77 -1.65
C HIS A 309 10.88 -18.02 -2.90
N VAL A 310 10.23 -19.19 -3.00
CA VAL A 310 9.25 -19.48 -4.05
C VAL A 310 7.88 -18.95 -3.63
N TYR A 311 7.34 -18.01 -4.40
CA TYR A 311 6.05 -17.38 -4.11
C TYR A 311 5.06 -17.65 -5.23
N ARG A 312 3.82 -17.95 -4.83
CA ARG A 312 2.65 -17.93 -5.70
C ARG A 312 1.85 -16.69 -5.37
N VAL A 313 1.77 -15.76 -6.31
CA VAL A 313 1.08 -14.48 -6.13
C VAL A 313 -0.07 -14.40 -7.11
N TYR A 314 -1.29 -14.24 -6.60
CA TYR A 314 -2.41 -13.80 -7.40
C TYR A 314 -2.18 -12.34 -7.78
N VAL A 315 -2.25 -12.03 -9.06
CA VAL A 315 -2.12 -10.68 -9.59
C VAL A 315 -3.12 -10.47 -10.71
N THR A 316 -3.93 -9.42 -10.59
CA THR A 316 -4.79 -8.97 -11.67
C THR A 316 -4.69 -7.46 -11.86
N THR A 317 -4.98 -7.03 -13.08
CA THR A 317 -4.99 -5.62 -13.45
C THR A 317 -6.23 -5.32 -14.27
N PHE A 318 -6.94 -4.28 -13.86
CA PHE A 318 -8.15 -3.81 -14.51
C PHE A 318 -7.83 -2.52 -15.26
N LEU A 319 -7.50 -2.65 -16.54
CA LEU A 319 -7.22 -1.49 -17.39
C LEU A 319 -8.50 -0.68 -17.61
N GLY A 320 -8.41 0.64 -17.46
CA GLY A 320 -9.56 1.55 -17.42
C GLY A 320 -10.14 1.71 -16.01
N PHE A 321 -9.81 0.90 -15.02
CA PHE A 321 -10.41 1.03 -13.68
C PHE A 321 -9.64 1.97 -12.74
N GLY A 322 -8.67 2.72 -13.26
CA GLY A 322 -8.05 3.83 -12.52
C GLY A 322 -9.01 5.02 -12.36
N GLY A 323 -8.71 5.90 -11.40
CA GLY A 323 -9.61 7.00 -11.01
C GLY A 323 -9.98 7.94 -12.17
N ASN A 324 -8.99 8.37 -12.97
CA ASN A 324 -9.22 9.29 -14.09
C ASN A 324 -10.03 8.63 -15.21
N MET A 325 -9.70 7.37 -15.54
CA MET A 325 -10.44 6.61 -16.55
C MET A 325 -11.88 6.31 -16.12
N ALA A 326 -12.11 6.06 -14.83
CA ALA A 326 -13.45 5.90 -14.27
C ALA A 326 -14.26 7.19 -14.39
N ARG A 327 -13.68 8.35 -14.04
CA ARG A 327 -14.30 9.66 -14.24
C ARG A 327 -14.60 9.92 -15.72
N GLN A 328 -13.67 9.63 -16.62
CA GLN A 328 -13.88 9.82 -18.06
C GLN A 328 -15.07 9.00 -18.57
N ARG A 329 -15.17 7.71 -18.22
CA ARG A 329 -16.32 6.87 -18.60
C ARG A 329 -17.65 7.40 -18.03
N TYR A 330 -17.62 7.89 -16.79
CA TYR A 330 -18.78 8.52 -16.18
C TYR A 330 -19.23 9.75 -16.98
N GLU A 331 -18.31 10.64 -17.32
CA GLU A 331 -18.58 11.83 -18.13
C GLU A 331 -19.10 11.48 -19.53
N ASP A 332 -18.52 10.50 -20.19
CA ASP A 332 -18.94 10.07 -21.54
C ASP A 332 -20.37 9.51 -21.52
N GLN A 333 -20.72 8.70 -20.50
CA GLN A 333 -22.11 8.22 -20.31
C GLN A 333 -23.06 9.37 -19.96
N LEU A 334 -22.60 10.32 -19.14
CA LEU A 334 -23.39 11.49 -18.74
C LEU A 334 -23.76 12.36 -19.95
N VAL A 335 -22.80 12.63 -20.83
CA VAL A 335 -23.01 13.35 -22.09
C VAL A 335 -24.00 12.59 -22.97
N ASN A 336 -23.74 11.30 -23.24
CA ASN A 336 -24.58 10.49 -24.12
C ASN A 336 -26.03 10.39 -23.62
N SER A 337 -26.22 10.12 -22.33
CA SER A 337 -27.55 9.99 -21.72
C SER A 337 -28.31 11.32 -21.67
N THR A 338 -27.61 12.44 -21.41
CA THR A 338 -28.24 13.77 -21.40
C THR A 338 -28.66 14.19 -22.80
N LEU A 339 -27.81 13.99 -23.81
CA LEU A 339 -28.14 14.29 -25.20
C LEU A 339 -29.30 13.43 -25.71
N ALA A 340 -29.31 12.12 -25.40
CA ALA A 340 -30.41 11.23 -25.75
C ALA A 340 -31.73 11.67 -25.11
N ARG A 341 -31.70 12.05 -23.82
CA ARG A 341 -32.88 12.56 -23.10
C ARG A 341 -33.38 13.87 -23.68
N ASN A 342 -32.49 14.81 -23.99
CA ASN A 342 -32.85 16.09 -24.60
C ASN A 342 -33.54 15.89 -25.96
N ARG A 343 -33.06 14.95 -26.78
CA ARG A 343 -33.70 14.59 -28.06
C ARG A 343 -35.11 14.01 -27.86
N TYR A 344 -35.31 13.18 -26.84
CA TYR A 344 -36.61 12.52 -26.60
C TYR A 344 -37.63 13.43 -25.93
N LEU A 345 -37.21 14.25 -24.95
CA LEU A 345 -38.09 15.10 -24.15
C LEU A 345 -38.16 16.56 -24.65
N THR A 346 -37.45 16.90 -25.72
CA THR A 346 -37.26 18.30 -26.17
C THR A 346 -36.75 19.20 -25.04
N ALA A 347 -35.90 18.64 -24.17
CA ALA A 347 -35.29 19.36 -23.06
C ALA A 347 -33.97 20.02 -23.50
N GLU A 348 -33.53 21.04 -22.77
CA GLU A 348 -32.27 21.76 -23.04
C GLU A 348 -31.26 21.59 -21.89
N THR A 349 -31.39 20.53 -21.09
CA THR A 349 -30.58 20.32 -19.89
C THR A 349 -29.11 20.16 -20.25
N GLY A 350 -28.24 20.90 -19.57
CA GLY A 350 -26.80 20.91 -19.75
C GLY A 350 -26.30 21.63 -21.00
N LEU A 351 -27.17 22.12 -21.89
CA LEU A 351 -26.76 22.79 -23.13
C LEU A 351 -26.32 24.25 -22.92
N ARG A 352 -26.68 24.84 -21.77
CA ARG A 352 -26.39 26.23 -21.41
C ARG A 352 -26.05 26.33 -19.93
N GLU A 353 -25.28 27.35 -19.57
CA GLU A 353 -24.87 27.61 -18.18
C GLU A 353 -26.04 27.92 -17.24
N ASP A 354 -27.13 28.52 -17.74
CA ASP A 354 -28.35 28.80 -16.97
C ASP A 354 -29.23 27.56 -16.74
N LYS A 355 -28.99 26.48 -17.50
CA LYS A 355 -29.68 25.18 -17.38
C LYS A 355 -28.68 24.02 -17.27
N PRO A 356 -27.81 23.97 -16.26
CA PRO A 356 -26.79 22.93 -16.18
C PRO A 356 -27.39 21.55 -15.86
N HIS A 357 -26.69 20.48 -16.22
CA HIS A 357 -26.96 19.16 -15.68
C HIS A 357 -26.52 19.13 -14.22
N LEU A 358 -27.37 18.60 -13.33
CA LEU A 358 -27.06 18.49 -11.91
C LEU A 358 -26.32 17.18 -11.61
N ASP A 359 -25.01 17.26 -11.35
CA ASP A 359 -24.12 16.10 -11.13
C ASP A 359 -23.97 15.84 -9.61
N PRO A 360 -24.41 14.68 -9.07
CA PRO A 360 -24.25 14.36 -7.65
C PRO A 360 -22.80 14.10 -7.24
N CYS A 361 -21.92 13.74 -8.17
CA CYS A 361 -20.52 13.43 -7.94
C CYS A 361 -19.60 14.66 -7.90
N LEU A 362 -20.09 15.85 -8.24
CA LEU A 362 -19.34 17.10 -8.08
C LEU A 362 -19.70 17.81 -6.77
N PRO A 363 -18.75 18.53 -6.14
CA PRO A 363 -19.00 19.33 -4.95
C PRO A 363 -20.16 20.32 -5.11
N VAL A 364 -20.89 20.59 -4.02
CA VAL A 364 -22.06 21.48 -4.03
C VAL A 364 -21.75 22.83 -4.68
N GLU A 365 -22.59 23.25 -5.62
CA GLU A 365 -22.51 24.53 -6.35
C GLU A 365 -21.26 24.68 -7.25
N MET A 366 -20.40 23.66 -7.37
CA MET A 366 -19.31 23.68 -8.34
C MET A 366 -19.88 23.70 -9.76
N SER A 367 -19.41 24.61 -10.60
CA SER A 367 -19.71 24.60 -12.03
C SER A 367 -18.55 23.97 -12.78
N ASP A 368 -18.85 23.09 -13.73
CA ASP A 368 -17.87 22.42 -14.58
C ASP A 368 -18.39 22.30 -16.00
N VAL A 369 -17.48 22.06 -16.96
CA VAL A 369 -17.84 21.93 -18.38
C VAL A 369 -17.15 20.72 -18.98
N ILE A 370 -17.94 19.81 -19.54
CA ILE A 370 -17.43 18.67 -20.31
C ILE A 370 -17.49 19.02 -21.79
N VAL A 371 -16.37 18.83 -22.50
CA VAL A 371 -16.28 18.95 -23.96
C VAL A 371 -15.92 17.59 -24.56
N ARG A 372 -16.80 17.05 -25.42
CA ARG A 372 -16.64 15.75 -26.13
C ARG A 372 -17.26 15.82 -27.52
N ASP A 373 -16.54 15.40 -28.55
CA ASP A 373 -17.05 15.31 -29.93
C ASP A 373 -17.85 16.54 -30.39
N ASN A 374 -17.32 17.73 -30.14
CA ASN A 374 -17.94 19.03 -30.43
C ASN A 374 -19.26 19.32 -29.67
N HIS A 375 -19.59 18.54 -28.66
CA HIS A 375 -20.66 18.81 -27.70
C HIS A 375 -20.08 19.44 -26.43
N THR A 376 -20.78 20.42 -25.89
CA THR A 376 -20.46 21.07 -24.62
C THR A 376 -21.60 20.79 -23.64
N LEU A 377 -21.26 20.25 -22.47
CA LEU A 377 -22.21 19.99 -21.40
C LEU A 377 -21.82 20.78 -20.15
N HIS A 378 -22.68 21.70 -19.73
CA HIS A 378 -22.53 22.47 -18.50
C HIS A 378 -23.07 21.67 -17.31
N LEU A 379 -22.26 21.55 -16.26
CA LEU A 379 -22.57 20.83 -15.04
C LEU A 379 -22.71 21.76 -13.84
N ARG A 380 -23.50 21.35 -12.85
CA ARG A 380 -23.55 21.94 -11.52
C ARG A 380 -23.60 20.86 -10.45
N GLY A 381 -22.66 20.89 -9.52
CA GLY A 381 -22.52 19.85 -8.49
C GLY A 381 -23.60 19.91 -7.42
N GLN A 382 -24.12 18.73 -7.05
CA GLN A 382 -25.07 18.56 -5.95
C GLN A 382 -24.43 18.03 -4.67
N GLY A 383 -23.21 17.49 -4.72
CA GLY A 383 -22.51 16.98 -3.55
C GLY A 383 -23.21 15.81 -2.83
N ASP A 384 -23.98 15.00 -3.56
CA ASP A 384 -24.74 13.88 -3.01
C ASP A 384 -23.91 12.59 -3.11
N TRP A 385 -23.12 12.33 -2.06
CA TRP A 385 -22.27 11.14 -1.96
C TRP A 385 -23.03 9.83 -2.16
N SER A 386 -24.23 9.72 -1.60
CA SER A 386 -25.02 8.49 -1.67
C SER A 386 -25.50 8.24 -3.09
N ARG A 387 -26.02 9.27 -3.76
CA ARG A 387 -26.45 9.16 -5.15
C ARG A 387 -25.28 8.98 -6.10
N CYS A 388 -24.17 9.68 -5.88
CA CYS A 388 -22.95 9.49 -6.67
C CYS A 388 -22.50 8.03 -6.66
N ARG A 389 -22.47 7.39 -5.49
CA ARG A 389 -22.12 5.96 -5.37
C ARG A 389 -23.01 5.05 -6.22
N GLU A 390 -24.31 5.31 -6.28
CA GLU A 390 -25.22 4.54 -7.13
C GLU A 390 -25.03 4.84 -8.62
N GLU A 391 -24.75 6.09 -8.99
CA GLU A 391 -24.49 6.46 -10.39
C GLU A 391 -23.16 5.91 -10.92
N VAL A 392 -22.13 5.78 -10.08
CA VAL A 392 -20.84 5.21 -10.49
C VAL A 392 -20.79 3.68 -10.39
N ARG A 393 -21.74 3.05 -9.69
CA ARG A 393 -21.79 1.59 -9.49
C ARG A 393 -21.71 0.77 -10.78
N PRO A 394 -22.38 1.14 -11.89
CA PRO A 394 -22.30 0.37 -13.14
C PRO A 394 -20.89 0.32 -13.73
N PHE A 395 -20.02 1.30 -13.45
CA PHE A 395 -18.65 1.35 -13.99
C PHE A 395 -17.66 0.46 -13.25
N LEU A 396 -18.08 -0.17 -12.15
CA LEU A 396 -17.29 -1.17 -11.42
C LEU A 396 -17.19 -2.50 -12.19
N GLY A 397 -17.95 -2.68 -13.28
CA GLY A 397 -17.89 -3.89 -14.10
C GLY A 397 -18.30 -5.15 -13.34
N LEU A 398 -19.10 -5.00 -12.29
CA LEU A 398 -19.61 -6.12 -11.50
C LEU A 398 -20.85 -6.70 -12.20
N HIS A 399 -20.79 -7.96 -12.58
CA HIS A 399 -21.94 -8.72 -13.11
C HIS A 399 -22.58 -9.52 -11.97
N ASN A 400 -23.83 -9.97 -12.15
CA ASN A 400 -24.59 -10.67 -11.10
C ASN A 400 -23.80 -11.86 -10.52
N GLY A 401 -23.32 -11.72 -9.28
CA GLY A 401 -22.59 -12.76 -8.55
C GLY A 401 -21.05 -12.72 -8.68
N THR A 402 -20.47 -11.83 -9.50
CA THR A 402 -19.01 -11.73 -9.63
C THR A 402 -18.40 -10.92 -8.48
N ILE A 403 -17.34 -11.44 -7.87
CA ILE A 403 -16.62 -10.80 -6.75
C ILE A 403 -15.64 -9.72 -7.26
N SER A 404 -15.23 -9.82 -8.53
CA SER A 404 -14.24 -8.98 -9.19
C SER A 404 -14.83 -8.26 -10.42
N PRO A 405 -14.25 -7.11 -10.82
CA PRO A 405 -14.58 -6.47 -12.08
C PRO A 405 -14.41 -7.42 -13.27
N GLN A 406 -15.31 -7.31 -14.25
CA GLN A 406 -15.33 -8.08 -15.51
C GLN A 406 -15.42 -9.60 -15.31
N GLY A 407 -15.75 -10.08 -14.11
CA GLY A 407 -15.83 -11.51 -13.81
C GLY A 407 -14.48 -12.25 -13.83
N VAL A 408 -13.37 -11.53 -13.68
CA VAL A 408 -12.03 -12.13 -13.65
C VAL A 408 -11.90 -13.07 -12.45
N TYR A 409 -11.33 -14.26 -12.63
CA TYR A 409 -11.09 -15.17 -11.50
C TYR A 409 -10.36 -14.45 -10.35
N GLN A 410 -10.77 -14.74 -9.11
CA GLN A 410 -10.13 -14.21 -7.90
C GLN A 410 -9.79 -15.37 -6.97
N ALA A 411 -8.50 -15.53 -6.68
CA ALA A 411 -8.05 -16.54 -5.74
C ALA A 411 -8.62 -16.27 -4.33
N PRO A 412 -8.93 -17.30 -3.53
CA PRO A 412 -9.53 -17.10 -2.22
C PRO A 412 -8.63 -16.26 -1.31
N ILE A 413 -9.23 -15.29 -0.60
CA ILE A 413 -8.54 -14.46 0.40
C ILE A 413 -8.98 -14.91 1.79
N ASN A 414 -8.02 -15.23 2.65
CA ASN A 414 -8.29 -15.42 4.07
C ASN A 414 -8.42 -14.06 4.77
N PHE A 415 -9.61 -13.46 4.76
CA PHE A 415 -9.86 -12.12 5.30
C PHE A 415 -9.56 -11.98 6.80
N SER A 416 -9.62 -13.07 7.58
CA SER A 416 -9.28 -13.02 9.02
C SER A 416 -7.77 -13.03 9.28
N ASN A 417 -6.97 -13.47 8.30
CA ASN A 417 -5.52 -13.60 8.40
C ASN A 417 -4.80 -12.98 7.19
N SER A 418 -5.23 -11.81 6.75
CA SER A 418 -4.58 -11.07 5.66
C SER A 418 -4.43 -9.58 6.01
N GLU A 419 -3.48 -8.93 5.36
CA GLU A 419 -3.18 -7.51 5.50
C GLU A 419 -2.95 -6.95 4.11
N PHE A 420 -3.51 -5.78 3.80
CA PHE A 420 -3.39 -5.12 2.50
C PHE A 420 -2.95 -3.67 2.65
N TYR A 421 -2.12 -3.20 1.73
CA TYR A 421 -1.74 -1.79 1.58
C TYR A 421 -2.42 -1.20 0.34
N GLY A 422 -3.11 -0.08 0.53
CA GLY A 422 -3.72 0.70 -0.56
C GLY A 422 -2.81 1.85 -0.98
N PHE A 423 -2.43 1.90 -2.26
CA PHE A 423 -1.57 2.93 -2.84
C PHE A 423 -2.34 3.85 -3.80
N SER A 424 -1.66 4.94 -4.19
CA SER A 424 -2.18 5.94 -5.12
C SER A 424 -3.54 6.49 -4.68
N GLU A 425 -4.61 6.38 -5.47
CA GLU A 425 -5.92 6.96 -5.15
C GLU A 425 -6.53 6.38 -3.86
N PHE A 426 -6.15 5.17 -3.42
CA PHE A 426 -6.54 4.69 -2.09
C PHE A 426 -5.97 5.55 -0.95
N TYR A 427 -4.75 6.08 -1.12
CA TYR A 427 -4.14 7.00 -0.17
C TYR A 427 -4.60 8.45 -0.41
N TYR A 428 -4.56 8.93 -1.65
CA TYR A 428 -4.88 10.33 -1.98
C TYR A 428 -6.32 10.69 -1.59
N CYS A 429 -7.30 9.82 -1.87
CA CYS A 429 -8.70 10.06 -1.49
C CYS A 429 -8.92 10.08 0.03
N MET A 430 -8.04 9.46 0.82
CA MET A 430 -8.11 9.48 2.28
C MET A 430 -7.29 10.61 2.90
N GLU A 431 -6.17 10.99 2.29
CA GLU A 431 -5.22 11.90 2.90
C GLU A 431 -5.34 13.34 2.38
N ASP A 432 -5.43 13.55 1.07
CA ASP A 432 -5.23 14.87 0.49
C ASP A 432 -6.27 15.88 1.00
N VAL A 433 -7.54 15.46 1.01
CA VAL A 433 -8.65 16.32 1.43
C VAL A 433 -9.32 15.89 2.73
N LEU A 434 -9.30 14.58 3.06
CA LEU A 434 -9.95 14.05 4.27
C LEU A 434 -8.99 13.93 5.46
N ARG A 435 -7.67 14.03 5.25
CA ARG A 435 -6.61 14.01 6.29
C ARG A 435 -6.74 12.83 7.26
N MET A 436 -7.08 11.67 6.71
CA MET A 436 -7.32 10.43 7.45
C MET A 436 -6.55 9.24 6.87
N GLY A 437 -5.40 9.48 6.21
CA GLY A 437 -4.54 8.42 5.70
C GLY A 437 -4.11 7.43 6.79
N GLY A 438 -3.80 6.20 6.38
CA GLY A 438 -3.41 5.11 7.28
C GLY A 438 -4.47 4.01 7.35
N GLN A 439 -4.84 3.58 8.56
CA GLN A 439 -5.73 2.44 8.73
C GLN A 439 -7.16 2.75 8.24
N TYR A 440 -7.59 2.03 7.22
CA TYR A 440 -8.91 2.19 6.63
C TYR A 440 -10.04 1.78 7.60
N SER A 441 -11.12 2.57 7.61
CA SER A 441 -12.38 2.25 8.28
C SER A 441 -13.53 2.71 7.40
N SER A 442 -14.32 1.75 6.91
CA SER A 442 -15.44 2.02 5.99
C SER A 442 -16.44 3.05 6.55
N GLN A 443 -16.76 2.95 7.85
CA GLN A 443 -17.69 3.88 8.49
C GLN A 443 -17.12 5.30 8.56
N LYS A 444 -15.87 5.46 9.02
CA LYS A 444 -15.22 6.78 9.14
C LYS A 444 -15.05 7.43 7.76
N TYR A 445 -14.61 6.66 6.78
CA TYR A 445 -14.40 7.14 5.41
C TYR A 445 -15.72 7.60 4.79
N SER A 446 -16.78 6.77 4.88
CA SER A 446 -18.08 7.11 4.30
C SER A 446 -18.68 8.38 4.91
N GLN A 447 -18.47 8.60 6.22
CA GLN A 447 -18.92 9.81 6.88
C GLN A 447 -18.12 11.04 6.43
N ALA A 448 -16.79 10.96 6.45
CA ALA A 448 -15.92 12.06 6.03
C ALA A 448 -16.14 12.44 4.55
N ALA A 449 -16.28 11.45 3.66
CA ALA A 449 -16.59 11.67 2.25
C ALA A 449 -17.95 12.36 2.06
N LYS A 450 -18.98 11.94 2.80
CA LYS A 450 -20.31 12.58 2.75
C LYS A 450 -20.27 14.05 3.20
N ASP A 451 -19.55 14.33 4.27
CA ASP A 451 -19.39 15.70 4.80
C ASP A 451 -18.56 16.58 3.84
N TYR A 452 -17.54 16.00 3.21
CA TYR A 452 -16.75 16.67 2.18
C TYR A 452 -17.59 17.03 0.95
N CYS A 453 -18.26 16.04 0.34
CA CYS A 453 -19.05 16.23 -0.88
C CYS A 453 -20.18 17.26 -0.68
N SER A 454 -20.82 17.27 0.49
CA SER A 454 -21.90 18.21 0.84
C SER A 454 -21.41 19.62 1.20
N THR A 455 -20.09 19.86 1.25
CA THR A 455 -19.52 21.19 1.49
C THR A 455 -19.55 22.01 0.19
N LYS A 456 -19.98 23.28 0.29
CA LYS A 456 -19.99 24.22 -0.84
C LYS A 456 -18.61 24.39 -1.47
N TRP A 457 -18.55 24.44 -2.80
CA TRP A 457 -17.32 24.65 -3.56
C TRP A 457 -16.55 25.92 -3.15
N SER A 458 -17.25 27.01 -2.84
CA SER A 458 -16.63 28.24 -2.32
C SER A 458 -15.87 28.01 -1.01
N THR A 459 -16.45 27.22 -0.11
CA THR A 459 -15.84 26.87 1.18
C THR A 459 -14.65 25.95 0.99
N LEU A 460 -14.74 24.96 0.08
CA LEU A 460 -13.60 24.08 -0.23
C LEU A 460 -12.41 24.87 -0.78
N LYS A 461 -12.64 25.79 -1.73
CA LYS A 461 -11.58 26.68 -2.23
C LYS A 461 -10.96 27.53 -1.13
N GLN A 462 -11.78 28.13 -0.26
CA GLN A 462 -11.29 28.90 0.87
C GLN A 462 -10.43 28.06 1.82
N ARG A 463 -10.78 26.78 2.03
CA ARG A 463 -9.99 25.84 2.84
C ARG A 463 -8.64 25.53 2.19
N LEU A 464 -8.60 25.40 0.85
CA LEU A 464 -7.37 25.23 0.10
C LEU A 464 -6.47 26.47 0.21
N ASP A 465 -7.03 27.67 0.01
CA ASP A 465 -6.30 28.94 0.14
C ASP A 465 -5.71 29.12 1.56
N ASN A 466 -6.44 28.64 2.58
CA ASN A 466 -6.01 28.63 3.98
C ASN A 466 -5.10 27.44 4.35
N GLN A 467 -4.65 26.63 3.38
CA GLN A 467 -3.76 25.49 3.59
C GLN A 467 -4.29 24.45 4.60
N LEU A 468 -5.60 24.20 4.59
CA LEU A 468 -6.25 23.21 5.48
C LEU A 468 -6.21 21.77 4.93
N PHE A 469 -5.72 21.59 3.71
CA PHE A 469 -5.54 20.29 3.06
C PHE A 469 -4.07 19.86 3.07
N SER A 470 -3.76 18.68 2.51
CA SER A 470 -2.36 18.28 2.34
C SER A 470 -1.61 19.27 1.44
N GLN A 471 -0.29 19.37 1.61
CA GLN A 471 0.54 20.24 0.75
C GLN A 471 0.53 19.82 -0.73
N GLN A 472 0.07 18.60 -1.03
CA GLN A 472 -0.02 18.05 -2.38
C GLN A 472 -1.39 18.28 -3.02
N ALA A 473 -2.41 18.67 -2.24
CA ALA A 473 -3.74 18.94 -2.75
C ALA A 473 -3.73 20.20 -3.62
N ASP A 474 -4.28 20.08 -4.83
CA ASP A 474 -4.48 21.17 -5.76
C ASP A 474 -5.97 21.33 -6.12
N LEU A 475 -6.28 22.29 -6.97
CA LEU A 475 -7.67 22.53 -7.40
C LEU A 475 -8.27 21.31 -8.12
N SER A 476 -7.46 20.47 -8.77
CA SER A 476 -7.93 19.25 -9.41
C SER A 476 -8.33 18.20 -8.38
N ARG A 477 -7.56 18.08 -7.29
CA ARG A 477 -7.82 17.14 -6.19
C ARG A 477 -9.04 17.50 -5.35
N LEU A 478 -9.43 18.77 -5.35
CA LEU A 478 -10.62 19.25 -4.66
C LEU A 478 -11.94 18.84 -5.35
N ARG A 479 -11.89 18.62 -6.66
CA ARG A 479 -13.05 18.21 -7.48
C ARG A 479 -13.31 16.74 -7.28
#